data_AF-A0A806TSI2-F1
#
_entry.id   AF-A0A806TSI2-F1
#
_cell.length_a   1.000
_cell.length_b   1.000
_cell.length_c   1.000
_cell.angle_alpha   90.00
_cell.angle_beta   90.00
_cell.angle_gamma   90.00
#
_symmetry.space_group_name_H-M   'P 1'
#
loop_
_entity.id
_entity.type
_entity.pdbx_description
1 polymer ?
#
loop_
_entity_poly.entity_id
_entity_poly.type
_entity_poly.pdbx_seq_one_letter_code
_entity_poly.pdbx_strand_id
1 'polypeptide(L)' 'MKKFEVTFHLINGEISHIVETKSLIRAKNYIQYRFEDKSKVLDLANDLVLVKSSVQYFTVAEKE' A
#
# COMPACT_ATOMS: atom_id res chain seq x y z
N MET A 1 -11.68 14.20 2.32
CA MET A 1 -10.87 13.00 2.66
C MET A 1 -9.42 13.45 2.71
N LYS A 2 -8.56 12.74 3.44
CA LYS A 2 -7.12 13.02 3.49
C LYS A 2 -6.40 12.09 2.52
N LYS A 3 -5.34 12.57 1.89
CA LYS A 3 -4.48 11.79 1.01
C LYS A 3 -3.34 11.20 1.83
N PHE A 4 -3.08 9.92 1.63
CA PHE A 4 -1.93 9.24 2.23
C PHE A 4 -1.14 8.59 1.10
N GLU A 5 0.17 8.82 1.09
CA GLU A 5 1.08 8.05 0.26
C GLU A 5 1.44 6.77 1.00
N VAL A 6 1.24 5.64 0.33
CA VAL A 6 1.74 4.34 0.76
C VAL A 6 2.93 4.02 -0.12
N THR A 7 4.11 3.86 0.49
CA THR A 7 5.33 3.47 -0.21
C THR A 7 5.67 2.03 0.14
N PHE A 8 5.79 1.18 -0.88
CA PHE A 8 6.21 -0.21 -0.77
C PHE A 8 7.71 -0.29 -1.04
N HIS A 9 8.45 -0.81 -0.07
CA HIS A 9 9.88 -1.07 -0.22
C HIS A 9 10.04 -2.50 -0.72
N LEU A 10 10.52 -2.63 -1.95
CA LEU A 10 10.77 -3.89 -2.63
C LEU A 10 12.27 -4.22 -2.53
N ILE A 11 12.64 -5.48 -2.81
CA ILE A 11 14.04 -5.91 -2.82
C ILE A 11 14.90 -5.06 -3.78
N ASN A 12 14.32 -4.59 -4.89
CA ASN A 12 15.03 -3.92 -5.98
C ASN A 12 14.57 -2.47 -6.22
N GLY A 13 13.91 -1.83 -5.25
CA GLY A 13 13.45 -0.45 -5.39
C GLY A 13 12.20 -0.14 -4.59
N GLU A 14 11.55 0.96 -4.91
CA GLU A 14 10.38 1.44 -4.21
C GLU A 14 9.29 1.83 -5.20
N ILE A 15 8.04 1.65 -4.79
CA ILE A 15 6.87 2.12 -5.52
C ILE A 15 5.87 2.72 -4.56
N SER A 16 5.31 3.87 -4.90
CA SER A 16 4.31 4.53 -4.08
C SER A 16 3.00 4.71 -4.82
N HIS A 17 1.90 4.75 -4.06
CA HIS A 17 0.59 5.13 -4.58
C HIS A 17 -0.20 5.92 -3.53
N ILE A 18 -1.14 6.73 -4.00
CA ILE A 18 -1.97 7.57 -3.14
C ILE A 18 -3.27 6.84 -2.81
N VAL A 19 -3.64 6.83 -1.54
CA VAL A 19 -4.95 6.38 -1.06
C VAL A 19 -5.67 7.52 -0.36
N GLU A 20 -6.97 7.63 -0.59
CA GLU A 20 -7.83 8.62 0.07
C GLU A 20 -8.64 7.97 1.18
N THR A 21 -8.50 8.47 2.41
CA THR A 21 -9.25 7.95 3.56
C THR A 21 -9.44 9.01 4.63
N LYS A 22 -10.05 8.65 5.77
CA LYS A 22 -10.34 9.59 6.87
C LYS A 22 -9.19 9.75 7.87
N SER A 23 -8.29 8.78 7.97
CA SER A 23 -7.19 8.80 8.95
C SER A 23 -6.03 7.87 8.56
N LEU A 24 -4.85 8.12 9.13
CA LEU A 24 -3.65 7.32 8.94
C LEU A 24 -3.86 5.84 9.28
N ILE A 25 -4.59 5.56 10.37
CA ILE A 25 -4.91 4.19 10.80
C ILE A 25 -5.72 3.47 9.74
N ARG A 26 -6.71 4.15 9.13
CA ARG A 26 -7.50 3.55 8.06
C ARG A 26 -6.67 3.27 6.81
N ALA A 27 -5.70 4.14 6.49
CA ALA A 27 -4.79 3.90 5.36
C ALA A 27 -3.91 2.67 5.62
N LYS A 28 -3.35 2.53 6.83
CA LYS A 28 -2.57 1.34 7.23
C LYS A 28 -3.40 0.07 7.17
N ASN A 29 -4.59 0.06 7.78
CA ASN A 29 -5.46 -1.12 7.81
C ASN A 29 -5.92 -1.54 6.41
N TYR A 30 -6.17 -0.58 5.51
CA TYR A 30 -6.54 -0.84 4.12
C TYR A 30 -5.46 -1.65 3.37
N ILE A 31 -4.18 -1.37 3.64
CA ILE A 31 -3.06 -2.10 3.05
C ILE A 31 -2.85 -3.44 3.76
N GLN A 32 -2.86 -3.47 5.10
CA GLN A 32 -2.70 -4.71 5.88
C GLN A 32 -3.74 -5.76 5.51
N TYR A 33 -5.01 -5.38 5.37
CA TYR A 33 -6.09 -6.29 4.99
C TYR A 33 -5.82 -6.98 3.63
N ARG A 34 -5.19 -6.28 2.68
CA ARG A 34 -4.80 -6.89 1.39
C ARG A 34 -3.68 -7.89 1.52
N PHE A 35 -2.78 -7.72 2.49
CA PHE A 35 -1.76 -8.72 2.77
C PHE A 35 -2.34 -9.98 3.40
N GLU A 36 -3.38 -9.85 4.25
CA GLU A 36 -4.08 -10.98 4.87
C GLU A 36 -4.87 -11.84 3.88
N ASP A 37 -5.26 -11.28 2.74
CA ASP A 37 -5.91 -12.04 1.67
C ASP A 37 -5.01 -13.20 1.15
N LYS A 38 -5.60 -14.31 0.71
CA LYS A 38 -4.87 -15.51 0.25
C LYS A 38 -4.24 -15.33 -1.13
N SER A 39 -4.55 -14.26 -1.84
CA SER A 39 -3.90 -13.93 -3.12
C SER A 39 -2.39 -13.78 -2.97
N LYS A 40 -1.65 -14.16 -4.01
CA LYS A 40 -0.19 -13.96 -4.08
C LYS A 40 0.20 -12.52 -4.41
N VAL A 41 -0.77 -11.68 -4.78
CA VAL A 41 -0.58 -10.33 -5.28
C VAL A 41 -1.35 -9.32 -4.44
N LEU A 42 -0.89 -8.08 -4.43
CA LEU A 42 -1.60 -6.92 -3.90
C LEU A 42 -2.20 -6.19 -5.09
N ASP A 43 -3.51 -6.20 -5.19
CA ASP A 43 -4.25 -5.37 -6.13
C ASP A 43 -4.51 -4.00 -5.47
N LEU A 44 -3.77 -2.98 -5.92
CA LEU A 44 -3.72 -1.65 -5.30
C LEU A 44 -4.53 -0.62 -6.07
N ALA A 45 -4.49 -0.70 -7.40
CA ALA A 45 -5.23 0.14 -8.35
C ALA A 45 -5.34 -0.60 -9.69
N ASN A 46 -6.18 -0.10 -10.60
CA ASN A 46 -6.46 -0.74 -11.89
C ASN A 46 -5.21 -1.06 -12.73
N ASP A 47 -4.14 -0.28 -12.57
CA ASP A 47 -2.86 -0.38 -13.29
C ASP A 47 -1.68 -0.74 -12.38
N LEU A 48 -1.93 -1.04 -11.09
CA LEU A 48 -0.89 -1.32 -10.11
C LEU A 48 -1.18 -2.59 -9.32
N VAL A 49 -0.43 -3.64 -9.66
CA VAL A 49 -0.43 -4.92 -8.97
C VAL A 49 1.00 -5.27 -8.54
N LEU A 50 1.18 -5.66 -7.27
CA LEU A 50 2.47 -6.08 -6.73
C LEU A 50 2.45 -7.54 -6.32
N VAL A 51 3.55 -8.26 -6.49
CA VAL A 51 3.70 -9.60 -5.92
C VAL A 51 4.06 -9.47 -4.43
N LYS A 52 3.28 -10.07 -3.52
CA LYS A 52 3.47 -9.91 -2.07
C LYS A 52 4.87 -10.29 -1.60
N SER A 53 5.44 -11.37 -2.14
CA SER A 53 6.78 -11.84 -1.77
C SER A 53 7.91 -10.89 -2.17
N SER A 54 7.64 -9.92 -3.04
CA SER A 54 8.61 -8.91 -3.44
C SER A 54 8.62 -7.69 -2.51
N VAL A 55 7.58 -7.52 -1.68
CA VAL A 55 7.47 -6.42 -0.71
C VAL A 55 8.15 -6.83 0.60
N GLN A 56 9.11 -6.04 1.05
CA GLN A 56 9.77 -6.24 2.35
C GLN A 56 8.97 -5.58 3.48
N TYR A 57 8.55 -4.33 3.27
CA TYR A 57 7.69 -3.58 4.18
C TYR A 57 7.03 -2.42 3.42
N PHE A 58 6.08 -1.75 4.07
CA PHE A 58 5.48 -0.52 3.53
C PHE A 58 5.45 0.58 4.59
N THR A 59 5.50 1.83 4.14
CA THR A 59 5.34 3.02 4.97
C THR A 59 4.09 3.78 4.52
N VAL A 60 3.54 4.60 5.42
CA VAL A 60 2.36 5.43 5.13
C VAL A 60 2.59 6.83 5.68
N ALA A 61 2.51 7.83 4.83
CA ALA A 61 2.67 9.24 5.17
C ALA A 61 1.45 10.05 4.70
N GLU A 62 1.00 11.02 5.52
CA GLU A 62 -0.03 11.98 5.10
C GLU A 62 0.56 12.93 4.05
N LYS A 63 -0.19 13.23 2.99
CA LYS A 63 0.15 14.23 1.99
C LYS A 63 -0.79 15.41 2.14
N GLU A 64 -0.20 16.61 2.17
CA GLU A 64 -0.93 17.89 2.20
C GLU A 64 -1.79 18.11 0.95
#